data_AF-A0A317J110-F1
#
_entry.id   AF-A0A317J110-F1
#
_cell.length_a   1.000
_cell.length_b   1.000
_cell.length_c   1.000
_cell.angle_alpha   90.00
_cell.angle_beta   90.00
_cell.angle_gamma   90.00
#
_symmetry.space_group_name_H-M   'P 1'
#
loop_
_entity.id
_entity.type
_entity.pdbx_description
1 polymer ?
#
loop_
_entity_poly.entity_id
_entity_poly.type
_entity_poly.pdbx_seq_one_letter_code
_entity_poly.pdbx_strand_id
1 'polypeptide(L)'
;VARRIFALPWVEAGSHTYSHPLDWETLAQTAAKAETGSRAMEWLDPARWLVVARVAERWSRPQAEEAKPTLRRGHTHLRSYELYPFHLDQEVGGSIRFLAKLLPPGKRVEILQWSGTAMEGEAVLRAVHDAGVRNINGGDTRFDPEFASYAWVAPLGRQAGKFRQVYSSASNENTYTNLWNERYFGFRYVMQTLRNTDCPLRIKPFNLYYHMYSGEKEPSLQAIKENMAAARAQELAPISASRYAAIADGFYSARITQTGERRWRIEHRDGLNTVRFDHADSESVDFANSAGVVGQRRYQGSLYVALDSAETAPAIALVRGRGPKGGWPYLIQSRWQVSKLRREPGSLAFEAQGFGLGEMEWQAVPGRRYEIQVSGRNGFWQKRYAMADRDGRLLFTAETAAMEPAEITLREAGLGQ
;
A
#
# COMPACT_ATOMS: atom_id res chain seq x y z
N VAL A 1 -18.78 -11.75 14.19
CA VAL A 1 -17.80 -10.62 14.14
C VAL A 1 -17.25 -10.40 12.73
N ALA A 2 -16.61 -11.38 12.08
CA ALA A 2 -16.00 -11.23 10.75
C ALA A 2 -16.90 -10.56 9.69
N ARG A 3 -18.14 -11.04 9.50
CA ARG A 3 -19.13 -10.43 8.57
C ARG A 3 -19.34 -8.92 8.82
N ARG A 4 -19.35 -8.49 10.08
CA ARG A 4 -19.51 -7.06 10.45
C ARG A 4 -18.28 -6.24 10.08
N ILE A 5 -17.08 -6.80 10.23
CA ILE A 5 -15.83 -6.15 9.82
C ILE A 5 -15.79 -6.03 8.30
N PHE A 6 -16.06 -7.11 7.56
CA PHE A 6 -16.06 -7.09 6.10
C PHE A 6 -17.16 -6.20 5.50
N ALA A 7 -18.25 -5.96 6.22
CA ALA A 7 -19.29 -5.02 5.80
C ALA A 7 -18.82 -3.54 5.82
N LEU A 8 -17.77 -3.19 6.57
CA LEU A 8 -17.27 -1.82 6.62
C LEU A 8 -16.70 -1.40 5.26
N PRO A 9 -17.13 -0.28 4.67
CA PRO A 9 -16.79 0.06 3.29
C PRO A 9 -15.29 0.34 3.09
N TRP A 10 -14.57 0.76 4.14
CA TRP A 10 -13.12 0.98 4.11
C TRP A 10 -12.28 -0.28 4.40
N VAL A 11 -12.90 -1.45 4.57
CA VAL A 11 -12.20 -2.71 4.76
C VAL A 11 -12.11 -3.47 3.45
N GLU A 12 -10.89 -3.65 2.96
CA GLU A 12 -10.53 -4.59 1.89
C GLU A 12 -10.37 -5.99 2.48
N ALA A 13 -10.97 -7.00 1.85
CA ALA A 13 -10.81 -8.38 2.31
C ALA A 13 -9.51 -8.97 1.76
N GLY A 14 -8.69 -9.51 2.67
CA GLY A 14 -7.49 -10.26 2.34
C GLY A 14 -7.52 -11.66 2.92
N SER A 15 -6.86 -12.61 2.25
CA SER A 15 -6.63 -13.95 2.77
C SER A 15 -5.28 -14.03 3.46
N HIS A 16 -5.24 -14.67 4.62
CA HIS A 16 -4.01 -15.10 5.28
C HIS A 16 -3.87 -16.63 5.24
N THR A 17 -4.35 -17.21 4.14
CA THR A 17 -4.32 -18.64 3.79
C THR A 17 -5.26 -19.49 4.65
N TYR A 18 -5.33 -20.79 4.41
CA TYR A 18 -6.34 -21.64 5.05
C TYR A 18 -5.86 -22.18 6.40
N SER A 19 -4.63 -22.69 6.45
CA SER A 19 -4.08 -23.33 7.65
C SER A 19 -2.83 -22.66 8.21
N HIS A 20 -2.42 -21.51 7.65
CA HIS A 20 -1.31 -20.67 8.12
C HIS A 20 0.06 -21.35 8.04
N PRO A 21 0.55 -21.69 6.83
CA PRO A 21 1.80 -22.42 6.69
C PRO A 21 2.96 -21.58 7.17
N LEU A 22 3.90 -22.22 7.88
CA LEU A 22 5.12 -21.58 8.38
C LEU A 22 6.24 -21.62 7.34
N ASP A 23 6.40 -22.74 6.64
CA ASP A 23 7.39 -22.95 5.60
C ASP A 23 6.72 -23.45 4.31
N TRP A 24 6.43 -22.52 3.40
CA TRP A 24 5.74 -22.80 2.14
C TRP A 24 6.52 -23.69 1.19
N GLU A 25 7.83 -23.48 1.11
CA GLU A 25 8.66 -24.15 0.11
C GLU A 25 8.82 -25.63 0.45
N THR A 26 9.15 -25.92 1.71
CA THR A 26 9.24 -27.31 2.19
C THR A 26 7.91 -28.03 2.02
N LEU A 27 6.79 -27.38 2.34
CA LEU A 27 5.47 -27.98 2.21
C LEU A 27 5.08 -28.25 0.76
N ALA A 28 5.34 -27.30 -0.15
CA ALA A 28 5.07 -27.47 -1.57
C ALA A 28 5.92 -28.58 -2.19
N GLN A 29 7.21 -28.65 -1.85
CA GLN A 29 8.09 -29.73 -2.32
C GLN A 29 7.66 -31.10 -1.79
N THR A 30 7.24 -31.17 -0.53
CA THR A 30 6.76 -32.42 0.10
C THR A 30 5.48 -32.91 -0.54
N ALA A 31 4.52 -32.01 -0.80
CA ALA A 31 3.28 -32.34 -1.48
C ALA A 31 3.52 -32.85 -2.92
N ALA A 32 4.39 -32.18 -3.69
CA ALA A 32 4.73 -32.62 -5.04
C ALA A 32 5.37 -34.02 -5.06
N LYS A 33 6.26 -34.33 -4.10
CA LYS A 33 6.86 -35.67 -3.96
C LYS A 33 5.84 -36.75 -3.62
N ALA A 34 4.85 -36.42 -2.77
CA ALA A 34 3.76 -37.32 -2.42
C ALA A 34 2.84 -37.64 -3.61
N GLU A 35 2.54 -36.65 -4.47
CA GLU A 35 1.72 -36.82 -5.68
C GLU A 35 2.41 -37.68 -6.76
N THR A 36 3.74 -37.62 -6.86
CA THR A 36 4.53 -38.40 -7.84
C THR A 36 4.74 -39.89 -7.49
N GLY A 37 4.11 -40.41 -6.44
CA GLY A 37 4.08 -41.85 -6.15
C GLY A 37 5.40 -42.45 -5.63
N SER A 38 6.32 -41.64 -5.10
CA SER A 38 7.49 -42.16 -4.38
C SER A 38 7.05 -42.77 -3.03
N ARG A 39 6.70 -44.06 -3.06
CA ARG A 39 6.42 -44.88 -1.87
C ARG A 39 7.67 -45.01 -1.02
N ALA A 40 7.84 -44.12 -0.04
CA ALA A 40 8.34 -44.39 1.31
C ALA A 40 8.75 -43.06 1.97
N MET A 41 7.77 -42.29 2.42
CA MET A 41 7.96 -41.53 3.65
C MET A 41 6.65 -41.63 4.40
N GLU A 42 6.57 -42.66 5.26
CA GLU A 42 5.56 -42.73 6.31
C GLU A 42 5.46 -41.34 6.93
N TRP A 43 4.24 -40.82 6.93
CA TRP A 43 3.83 -39.60 7.61
C TRP A 43 4.65 -39.42 8.87
N LEU A 44 5.54 -38.43 8.87
CA LEU A 44 6.45 -38.17 9.97
C LEU A 44 5.63 -38.02 11.25
N ASP A 45 5.87 -38.95 12.19
CA ASP A 45 5.41 -38.90 13.57
C ASP A 45 5.42 -37.44 14.08
N PRO A 46 4.32 -36.94 14.68
CA PRO A 46 4.23 -35.59 15.27
C PRO A 46 5.43 -35.21 16.15
N ALA A 47 6.11 -36.19 16.75
CA ALA A 47 7.32 -35.97 17.54
C ALA A 47 8.56 -35.55 16.71
N ARG A 48 8.66 -35.93 15.43
CA ARG A 48 9.75 -35.53 14.53
C ARG A 48 9.52 -34.18 13.87
N TRP A 49 8.26 -33.77 13.67
CA TRP A 49 7.91 -32.42 13.22
C TRP A 49 8.39 -31.33 14.20
N LEU A 50 8.26 -31.57 15.51
CA LEU A 50 8.79 -30.72 16.57
C LEU A 50 10.30 -30.44 16.45
N VAL A 51 11.06 -31.37 15.87
CA VAL A 51 12.51 -31.21 15.65
C VAL A 51 12.78 -30.32 14.44
N VAL A 52 12.01 -30.45 13.35
CA VAL A 52 12.14 -29.59 12.15
C VAL A 52 11.68 -28.17 12.44
N ALA A 53 10.56 -28.00 13.16
CA ALA A 53 10.11 -26.69 13.63
C ALA A 53 11.14 -26.02 14.55
N ARG A 54 11.78 -26.80 15.46
CA ARG A 54 12.90 -26.30 16.28
C ARG A 54 14.13 -25.91 15.47
N VAL A 55 14.43 -26.61 14.38
CA VAL A 55 15.56 -26.27 13.50
C VAL A 55 15.27 -25.01 12.70
N ALA A 56 14.05 -24.83 12.20
CA ALA A 56 13.63 -23.59 11.54
C ALA A 56 13.63 -22.38 12.49
N GLU A 57 13.18 -22.57 13.74
CA GLU A 57 13.21 -21.56 14.80
C GLU A 57 14.66 -21.21 15.23
N ARG A 58 15.59 -22.17 15.13
CA ARG A 58 17.02 -22.00 15.46
C ARG A 58 17.79 -21.16 14.45
N TRP A 59 17.31 -21.04 13.20
CA TRP A 59 17.93 -20.18 12.18
C TRP A 59 17.47 -18.72 12.26
N SER A 60 16.50 -18.41 13.14
CA SER A 60 15.95 -17.06 13.34
C SER A 60 16.37 -16.39 14.66
N ARG A 61 17.35 -16.91 15.40
CA ARG A 61 17.86 -16.30 16.64
C ARG A 61 19.39 -16.33 16.74
N PRO A 62 20.06 -15.22 17.10
CA PRO A 62 21.30 -15.29 17.85
C PRO A 62 20.96 -15.60 19.33
N GLN A 63 21.48 -16.73 19.82
CA GLN A 63 21.68 -17.09 21.23
C GLN A 63 20.63 -16.61 22.25
N ALA A 64 19.61 -17.43 22.51
CA ALA A 64 18.87 -17.41 23.77
C ALA A 64 18.82 -18.84 24.33
N GLU A 65 19.18 -18.99 25.60
CA GLU A 65 19.22 -20.25 26.34
C GLU A 65 17.90 -21.04 26.23
N GLU A 66 18.03 -22.36 26.28
CA GLU A 66 17.00 -23.37 26.09
C GLU A 66 15.81 -23.21 27.06
N ALA A 67 14.82 -22.42 26.68
CA ALA A 67 13.50 -22.50 27.28
C ALA A 67 12.72 -23.66 26.63
N LYS A 68 12.54 -24.77 27.35
CA LYS A 68 11.63 -25.85 26.94
C LYS A 68 10.20 -25.28 26.84
N PRO A 69 9.50 -25.43 25.69
CA PRO A 69 8.15 -24.91 25.56
C PRO A 69 7.21 -25.80 26.36
N THR A 70 6.80 -25.34 27.55
CA THR A 70 5.62 -25.89 28.20
C THR A 70 4.40 -25.46 27.39
N LEU A 71 3.78 -26.42 26.71
CA LEU A 71 2.46 -26.28 26.10
C LEU A 71 1.52 -25.63 27.13
N ARG A 72 1.01 -24.43 26.84
CA ARG A 72 -0.06 -23.83 27.66
C ARG A 72 -1.24 -24.80 27.67
N ARG A 73 -1.76 -25.08 28.87
CA ARG A 73 -2.98 -25.90 29.09
C ARG A 73 -4.05 -25.56 28.05
N GLY A 74 -4.34 -26.51 27.15
CA GLY A 74 -5.50 -26.44 26.23
C GLY A 74 -5.22 -26.55 24.74
N HIS A 75 -3.97 -26.54 24.27
CA HIS A 75 -3.65 -26.77 22.85
C HIS A 75 -2.78 -28.03 22.69
N THR A 76 -3.35 -29.08 22.11
CA THR A 76 -2.69 -30.38 21.84
C THR A 76 -1.96 -30.44 20.50
N HIS A 77 -2.04 -29.39 19.67
CA HIS A 77 -1.51 -29.36 18.29
C HIS A 77 -0.90 -28.01 17.93
N LEU A 78 0.25 -28.00 17.23
CA LEU A 78 0.84 -26.79 16.62
C LEU A 78 0.06 -26.45 15.33
N ARG A 79 -1.17 -25.92 15.50
CA ARG A 79 -2.16 -25.44 14.49
C ARG A 79 -2.23 -26.11 13.09
N SER A 80 -3.46 -26.52 12.77
CA SER A 80 -4.11 -26.86 11.48
C SER A 80 -3.46 -27.86 10.50
N TYR A 81 -2.15 -27.87 10.27
CA TYR A 81 -1.51 -28.89 9.39
C TYR A 81 -1.48 -30.29 10.00
N GLU A 82 -1.53 -30.36 11.33
CA GLU A 82 -1.69 -31.62 12.05
C GLU A 82 -3.11 -32.19 11.91
N LEU A 83 -4.08 -31.39 11.45
CA LEU A 83 -5.48 -31.79 11.25
C LEU A 83 -5.82 -32.02 9.78
N TYR A 84 -5.15 -31.34 8.84
CA TYR A 84 -5.37 -31.47 7.40
C TYR A 84 -4.05 -31.44 6.63
N PRO A 85 -3.85 -32.33 5.63
CA PRO A 85 -2.66 -32.30 4.79
C PRO A 85 -2.57 -30.98 4.00
N PHE A 86 -1.35 -30.49 3.80
CA PHE A 86 -1.11 -29.31 2.97
C PHE A 86 -1.61 -29.56 1.54
N HIS A 87 -2.41 -28.61 1.03
CA HIS A 87 -2.89 -28.64 -0.34
C HIS A 87 -2.91 -27.22 -0.91
N LEU A 88 -2.14 -26.97 -1.97
CA LEU A 88 -1.90 -25.60 -2.44
C LEU A 88 -3.18 -24.88 -2.88
N ASP A 89 -4.09 -25.55 -3.62
CA ASP A 89 -5.38 -24.95 -3.97
C ASP A 89 -6.22 -24.67 -2.72
N GLN A 90 -6.12 -25.48 -1.67
CA GLN A 90 -6.87 -25.22 -0.45
C GLN A 90 -6.34 -23.98 0.27
N GLU A 91 -5.01 -23.84 0.37
CA GLU A 91 -4.38 -22.68 1.01
C GLU A 91 -4.69 -21.36 0.29
N VAL A 92 -4.69 -21.37 -1.04
CA VAL A 92 -4.94 -20.17 -1.84
C VAL A 92 -6.42 -20.07 -2.24
N GLY A 93 -6.88 -20.91 -3.17
CA GLY A 93 -8.24 -20.88 -3.68
C GLY A 93 -9.30 -21.20 -2.63
N GLY A 94 -9.06 -22.20 -1.79
CA GLY A 94 -9.98 -22.63 -0.72
C GLY A 94 -10.19 -21.55 0.33
N SER A 95 -9.13 -20.88 0.77
CA SER A 95 -9.23 -19.75 1.72
C SER A 95 -10.00 -18.57 1.12
N ILE A 96 -9.76 -18.24 -0.15
CA ILE A 96 -10.50 -17.20 -0.88
C ILE A 96 -11.99 -17.55 -0.97
N ARG A 97 -12.32 -18.78 -1.41
CA ARG A 97 -13.70 -19.27 -1.50
C ARG A 97 -14.41 -19.30 -0.16
N PHE A 98 -13.69 -19.61 0.92
CA PHE A 98 -14.24 -19.59 2.27
C PHE A 98 -14.56 -18.16 2.72
N LEU A 99 -13.62 -17.23 2.56
CA LEU A 99 -13.82 -15.82 2.92
C LEU A 99 -14.93 -15.16 2.11
N ALA A 100 -15.05 -15.48 0.82
CA ALA A 100 -16.12 -14.97 -0.03
C ALA A 100 -17.53 -15.22 0.55
N LYS A 101 -17.75 -16.33 1.25
CA LYS A 101 -19.03 -16.63 1.93
C LYS A 101 -19.37 -15.64 3.05
N LEU A 102 -18.39 -14.92 3.56
CA LEU A 102 -18.50 -13.95 4.65
C LEU A 102 -18.65 -12.50 4.17
N LEU A 103 -18.35 -12.23 2.89
CA LEU A 103 -18.37 -10.88 2.32
C LEU A 103 -19.80 -10.45 1.96
N PRO A 104 -20.12 -9.15 2.08
CA PRO A 104 -21.37 -8.61 1.54
C PRO A 104 -21.36 -8.65 -0.01
N PRO A 105 -22.54 -8.57 -0.66
CA PRO A 105 -22.62 -8.41 -2.11
C PRO A 105 -21.74 -7.27 -2.63
N GLY A 106 -21.08 -7.50 -3.77
CA GLY A 106 -20.18 -6.51 -4.40
C GLY A 106 -18.75 -6.49 -3.85
N LYS A 107 -18.46 -7.15 -2.73
CA LYS A 107 -17.08 -7.31 -2.23
C LYS A 107 -16.49 -8.68 -2.58
N ARG A 108 -15.19 -8.70 -2.85
CA ARG A 108 -14.38 -9.91 -3.05
C ARG A 108 -13.09 -9.84 -2.23
N VAL A 109 -12.38 -10.95 -2.15
CA VAL A 109 -11.01 -10.97 -1.63
C VAL A 109 -10.11 -10.36 -2.71
N GLU A 110 -9.32 -9.35 -2.36
CA GLU A 110 -8.49 -8.60 -3.32
C GLU A 110 -7.00 -8.95 -3.21
N ILE A 111 -6.60 -9.51 -2.06
CA ILE A 111 -5.18 -9.69 -1.74
C ILE A 111 -4.93 -10.91 -0.87
N LEU A 112 -3.78 -11.56 -1.05
CA LEU A 112 -3.25 -12.58 -0.17
C LEU A 112 -2.04 -12.01 0.60
N GLN A 113 -2.10 -12.08 1.92
CA GLN A 113 -1.01 -11.70 2.81
C GLN A 113 -0.37 -12.96 3.38
N TRP A 114 0.93 -13.14 3.18
CA TRP A 114 1.58 -14.42 3.48
C TRP A 114 1.68 -14.70 4.97
N SER A 115 1.43 -15.95 5.35
CA SER A 115 1.74 -16.47 6.68
C SER A 115 3.17 -17.01 6.74
N GLY A 116 3.66 -17.23 7.96
CA GLY A 116 4.96 -17.87 8.16
C GLY A 116 6.11 -16.95 7.78
N THR A 117 7.10 -17.51 7.08
CA THR A 117 8.34 -16.83 6.68
C THR A 117 8.15 -15.77 5.60
N ALA A 118 6.98 -15.70 4.94
CA ALA A 118 6.71 -14.78 3.84
C ALA A 118 7.75 -14.90 2.69
N MET A 119 8.16 -16.14 2.37
CA MET A 119 9.16 -16.45 1.33
C MET A 119 8.64 -17.55 0.38
N GLU A 120 7.64 -17.22 -0.40
CA GLU A 120 6.90 -18.13 -1.27
C GLU A 120 7.60 -18.47 -2.60
N GLY A 121 7.61 -19.74 -2.97
CA GLY A 121 8.11 -20.19 -4.27
C GLY A 121 7.20 -19.78 -5.45
N GLU A 122 7.71 -19.97 -6.67
CA GLU A 122 7.01 -19.65 -7.92
C GLU A 122 5.62 -20.32 -8.02
N ALA A 123 5.50 -21.58 -7.57
CA ALA A 123 4.24 -22.32 -7.64
C ALA A 123 3.11 -21.67 -6.82
N VAL A 124 3.43 -21.12 -5.65
CA VAL A 124 2.47 -20.45 -4.78
C VAL A 124 2.06 -19.11 -5.36
N LEU A 125 3.03 -18.32 -5.84
CA LEU A 125 2.76 -17.05 -6.50
C LEU A 125 1.94 -17.22 -7.78
N ARG A 126 2.17 -18.29 -8.54
CA ARG A 126 1.32 -18.67 -9.68
C ARG A 126 -0.12 -18.93 -9.24
N ALA A 127 -0.33 -19.71 -8.18
CA ALA A 127 -1.67 -19.99 -7.68
C ALA A 127 -2.42 -18.70 -7.25
N VAL A 128 -1.69 -17.73 -6.69
CA VAL A 128 -2.26 -16.41 -6.34
C VAL A 128 -2.61 -15.59 -7.58
N HIS A 129 -1.73 -15.59 -8.59
CA HIS A 129 -1.98 -14.95 -9.88
C HIS A 129 -3.21 -15.54 -10.57
N ASP A 130 -3.29 -16.87 -10.66
CA ASP A 130 -4.40 -17.60 -11.28
C ASP A 130 -5.72 -17.37 -10.53
N ALA A 131 -5.66 -17.13 -9.21
CA ALA A 131 -6.82 -16.75 -8.40
C ALA A 131 -7.28 -15.29 -8.61
N GLY A 132 -6.54 -14.48 -9.38
CA GLY A 132 -6.90 -13.11 -9.71
C GLY A 132 -6.78 -12.12 -8.54
N VAL A 133 -6.00 -12.44 -7.51
CA VAL A 133 -5.77 -11.55 -6.35
C VAL A 133 -4.31 -11.08 -6.31
N ARG A 134 -4.06 -9.94 -5.64
CA ARG A 134 -2.70 -9.45 -5.42
C ARG A 134 -2.02 -10.22 -4.29
N ASN A 135 -0.71 -10.06 -4.13
CA ASN A 135 0.01 -10.55 -2.96
C ASN A 135 0.76 -9.41 -2.25
N ILE A 136 0.98 -9.55 -0.94
CA ILE A 136 1.76 -8.57 -0.16
C ILE A 136 2.38 -9.21 1.08
N ASN A 137 3.43 -8.55 1.58
CA ASN A 137 4.16 -8.71 2.84
C ASN A 137 5.49 -9.47 2.70
N GLY A 138 6.26 -9.51 3.79
CA GLY A 138 7.69 -9.80 3.80
C GLY A 138 8.54 -8.53 3.70
N GLY A 139 9.85 -8.71 3.53
CA GLY A 139 10.84 -7.64 3.41
C GLY A 139 11.26 -7.00 4.74
N ASP A 140 10.34 -6.90 5.71
CA ASP A 140 10.61 -6.46 7.09
C ASP A 140 11.39 -5.15 7.22
N THR A 141 10.97 -4.15 6.44
CA THR A 141 11.58 -2.81 6.53
C THR A 141 11.49 -2.24 7.94
N ARG A 142 12.67 -2.00 8.54
CA ARG A 142 12.88 -1.23 9.77
C ARG A 142 14.01 -0.24 9.54
N PHE A 143 13.82 1.00 9.94
CA PHE A 143 14.88 2.01 9.94
C PHE A 143 14.74 2.88 11.18
N ASP A 144 14.99 2.27 12.33
CA ASP A 144 14.84 2.84 13.66
C ASP A 144 16.16 2.66 14.45
N PRO A 145 16.28 3.07 15.73
CA PRO A 145 17.56 3.00 16.44
C PRO A 145 18.16 1.60 16.56
N GLU A 146 17.35 0.54 16.52
CA GLU A 146 17.83 -0.86 16.55
C GLU A 146 18.35 -1.29 15.16
N PHE A 147 17.76 -0.75 14.10
CA PHE A 147 18.06 -1.04 12.69
C PHE A 147 18.46 0.23 11.95
N ALA A 148 19.49 0.93 12.46
CA ALA A 148 19.85 2.29 12.06
C ALA A 148 20.65 2.35 10.73
N SER A 149 20.16 1.70 9.68
CA SER A 149 20.80 1.71 8.36
C SER A 149 19.81 1.49 7.22
N TYR A 150 20.09 2.11 6.07
CA TYR A 150 19.38 1.82 4.81
C TYR A 150 19.47 0.35 4.38
N ALA A 151 20.46 -0.41 4.87
CA ALA A 151 20.55 -1.85 4.62
C ALA A 151 19.34 -2.64 5.13
N TRP A 152 18.58 -2.07 6.08
CA TRP A 152 17.35 -2.64 6.63
C TRP A 152 16.08 -2.13 5.95
N VAL A 153 16.21 -1.30 4.90
CA VAL A 153 15.10 -0.87 4.08
C VAL A 153 14.97 -1.80 2.87
N ALA A 154 13.92 -2.62 2.89
CA ALA A 154 13.69 -3.63 1.88
C ALA A 154 13.33 -3.01 0.51
N PRO A 155 13.61 -3.71 -0.60
CA PRO A 155 13.10 -3.31 -1.92
C PRO A 155 11.55 -3.37 -1.96
N LEU A 156 10.95 -2.99 -3.10
CA LEU A 156 9.49 -3.06 -3.28
C LEU A 156 8.98 -4.51 -3.36
N GLY A 157 9.83 -5.45 -3.74
CA GLY A 157 9.49 -6.85 -3.84
C GLY A 157 10.67 -7.69 -4.31
N ARG A 158 10.43 -8.99 -4.47
CA ARG A 158 11.39 -9.94 -5.03
C ARG A 158 10.78 -10.72 -6.19
N GLN A 159 11.64 -11.14 -7.11
CA GLN A 159 11.28 -12.03 -8.21
C GLN A 159 11.33 -13.48 -7.73
N ALA A 160 10.33 -14.28 -8.10
CA ALA A 160 10.32 -15.72 -7.90
C ALA A 160 9.76 -16.39 -9.17
N GLY A 161 10.69 -16.88 -9.99
CA GLY A 161 10.39 -17.35 -11.34
C GLY A 161 9.80 -16.25 -12.20
N LYS A 162 8.63 -16.48 -12.79
CA LYS A 162 7.91 -15.46 -13.60
C LYS A 162 7.10 -14.46 -12.78
N PHE A 163 6.89 -14.73 -11.49
CA PHE A 163 6.02 -13.91 -10.64
C PHE A 163 6.82 -13.05 -9.68
N ARG A 164 6.13 -12.06 -9.12
CA ARG A 164 6.69 -11.10 -8.17
C ARG A 164 5.96 -11.20 -6.85
N GLN A 165 6.73 -11.30 -5.77
CA GLN A 165 6.22 -11.04 -4.44
C GLN A 165 6.39 -9.56 -4.12
N VAL A 166 5.31 -8.87 -3.77
CA VAL A 166 5.36 -7.48 -3.30
C VAL A 166 5.56 -7.45 -1.79
N TYR A 167 6.51 -6.67 -1.31
CA TYR A 167 6.75 -6.49 0.12
C TYR A 167 5.86 -5.40 0.71
N SER A 168 5.48 -5.56 1.97
CA SER A 168 4.86 -4.49 2.76
C SER A 168 5.83 -3.31 2.86
N SER A 169 5.29 -2.10 3.01
CA SER A 169 6.12 -0.90 3.02
C SER A 169 6.86 -0.68 4.34
N ALA A 170 6.29 -1.13 5.46
CA ALA A 170 6.94 -1.23 6.76
C ALA A 170 6.66 -2.61 7.38
N SER A 171 7.58 -3.09 8.23
CA SER A 171 7.41 -4.36 8.95
C SER A 171 6.19 -4.35 9.88
N ASN A 172 5.67 -5.54 10.19
CA ASN A 172 4.57 -5.71 11.13
C ASN A 172 5.05 -5.54 12.58
N GLU A 173 4.12 -5.51 13.53
CA GLU A 173 4.40 -5.33 14.95
C GLU A 173 5.21 -6.49 15.58
N ASN A 174 5.17 -7.69 14.99
CA ASN A 174 5.81 -8.86 15.57
C ASN A 174 7.35 -8.69 15.62
N THR A 175 7.93 -7.99 14.64
CA THR A 175 9.37 -7.76 14.54
C THR A 175 9.87 -6.74 15.55
N TYR A 176 8.96 -5.91 16.09
CA TYR A 176 9.25 -4.96 17.17
C TYR A 176 9.06 -5.55 18.57
N THR A 177 8.45 -6.74 18.66
CA THR A 177 8.06 -7.40 19.92
C THR A 177 8.72 -8.76 20.12
N ASN A 178 9.78 -9.06 19.35
CA ASN A 178 10.48 -10.35 19.35
C ASN A 178 9.49 -11.52 19.20
N LEU A 179 8.69 -11.48 18.13
CA LEU A 179 7.63 -12.45 17.86
C LEU A 179 6.62 -12.56 19.02
N TRP A 180 6.19 -11.40 19.54
CA TRP A 180 5.22 -11.28 20.63
C TRP A 180 5.69 -11.83 22.00
N ASN A 181 6.99 -12.02 22.21
CA ASN A 181 7.53 -12.51 23.49
C ASN A 181 7.83 -11.40 24.50
N GLU A 182 8.10 -10.17 24.03
CA GLU A 182 8.55 -9.07 24.88
C GLU A 182 8.33 -7.71 24.19
N ARG A 183 8.79 -6.62 24.82
CA ARG A 183 8.82 -5.27 24.23
C ARG A 183 7.49 -4.86 23.57
N TYR A 184 6.35 -5.16 24.22
CA TYR A 184 5.01 -4.96 23.66
C TYR A 184 4.72 -3.52 23.18
N PHE A 185 5.49 -2.53 23.65
CA PHE A 185 5.43 -1.14 23.20
C PHE A 185 6.16 -0.87 21.87
N GLY A 186 7.02 -1.78 21.41
CA GLY A 186 8.05 -1.53 20.40
C GLY A 186 7.51 -1.06 19.06
N PHE A 187 6.29 -1.41 18.70
CA PHE A 187 5.68 -1.01 17.43
C PHE A 187 5.59 0.52 17.26
N ARG A 188 5.69 1.32 18.33
CA ARG A 188 5.78 2.79 18.25
C ARG A 188 6.95 3.29 17.39
N TYR A 189 8.01 2.49 17.24
CA TYR A 189 9.19 2.88 16.47
C TYR A 189 8.98 2.86 14.95
N VAL A 190 7.85 2.34 14.45
CA VAL A 190 7.50 2.42 13.01
C VAL A 190 7.45 3.87 12.50
N MET A 191 7.13 4.84 13.36
CA MET A 191 7.15 6.26 13.01
C MET A 191 8.58 6.81 12.83
N GLN A 192 9.57 6.21 13.49
CA GLN A 192 10.98 6.54 13.21
C GLN A 192 11.40 6.00 11.86
N THR A 193 10.98 4.77 11.50
CA THR A 193 11.17 4.22 10.16
C THR A 193 10.59 5.16 9.12
N LEU A 194 9.34 5.62 9.27
CA LEU A 194 8.73 6.61 8.38
C LEU A 194 9.59 7.87 8.23
N ARG A 195 10.03 8.49 9.33
CA ARG A 195 10.89 9.68 9.30
C ARG A 195 12.19 9.44 8.52
N ASN A 196 12.86 8.33 8.81
CA ASN A 196 14.16 8.00 8.21
C ASN A 196 14.03 7.57 6.73
N THR A 197 12.85 7.08 6.30
CA THR A 197 12.57 6.76 4.89
C THR A 197 11.92 7.91 4.11
N ASP A 198 11.49 8.98 4.79
CA ASP A 198 10.94 10.18 4.16
C ASP A 198 12.00 11.28 3.97
N CYS A 199 12.98 11.40 4.87
CA CYS A 199 14.00 12.44 4.89
C CYS A 199 15.40 11.85 5.17
N PRO A 200 16.48 12.28 4.48
CA PRO A 200 16.57 13.38 3.50
C PRO A 200 16.21 12.97 2.06
N LEU A 201 15.80 11.73 1.85
CA LEU A 201 15.31 11.25 0.57
C LEU A 201 14.08 10.39 0.82
N ARG A 202 12.95 10.76 0.21
CA ARG A 202 11.72 9.97 0.27
C ARG A 202 11.88 8.71 -0.59
N ILE A 203 12.07 7.56 0.06
CA ILE A 203 12.34 6.30 -0.62
C ILE A 203 11.21 5.28 -0.53
N LYS A 204 10.32 5.39 0.47
CA LYS A 204 9.28 4.38 0.70
C LYS A 204 8.03 5.01 1.33
N PRO A 205 6.81 4.56 0.94
CA PRO A 205 5.61 4.84 1.74
C PRO A 205 5.65 4.04 3.05
N PHE A 206 4.60 4.10 3.87
CA PHE A 206 4.49 3.29 5.08
C PHE A 206 3.10 2.65 5.24
N ASN A 207 3.04 1.62 6.07
CA ASN A 207 1.81 0.98 6.53
C ASN A 207 1.82 0.83 8.05
N LEU A 208 0.65 0.64 8.64
CA LEU A 208 0.50 0.15 10.01
C LEU A 208 0.03 -1.30 9.96
N TYR A 209 0.96 -2.23 10.07
CA TYR A 209 0.68 -3.67 10.00
C TYR A 209 0.75 -4.26 11.40
N TYR A 210 -0.41 -4.71 11.89
CA TYR A 210 -0.58 -5.31 13.21
C TYR A 210 -1.66 -6.39 13.19
N HIS A 211 -1.64 -7.28 14.17
CA HIS A 211 -2.61 -8.35 14.38
C HIS A 211 -3.57 -8.00 15.53
N MET A 212 -4.74 -8.65 15.54
CA MET A 212 -5.77 -8.42 16.56
C MET A 212 -5.30 -8.75 17.99
N TYR A 213 -4.36 -9.68 18.16
CA TYR A 213 -3.80 -10.01 19.48
C TYR A 213 -3.05 -8.82 20.10
N SER A 214 -2.68 -7.80 19.32
CA SER A 214 -2.03 -6.60 19.84
C SER A 214 -2.88 -5.89 20.90
N GLY A 215 -4.21 -6.09 20.87
CA GLY A 215 -5.12 -5.59 21.89
C GLY A 215 -5.04 -6.30 23.25
N GLU A 216 -4.35 -7.43 23.36
CA GLU A 216 -4.25 -8.20 24.61
C GLU A 216 -3.28 -7.57 25.63
N LYS A 217 -2.42 -6.64 25.18
CA LYS A 217 -1.40 -5.98 26.02
C LYS A 217 -1.55 -4.48 25.91
N GLU A 218 -1.78 -3.82 27.06
CA GLU A 218 -1.96 -2.36 27.12
C GLU A 218 -0.83 -1.57 26.43
N PRO A 219 0.48 -1.90 26.61
CA PRO A 219 1.54 -1.18 25.91
C PRO A 219 1.48 -1.30 24.37
N SER A 220 0.98 -2.42 23.85
CA SER A 220 0.85 -2.65 22.40
C SER A 220 -0.37 -1.94 21.83
N LEU A 221 -1.51 -2.01 22.53
CA LEU A 221 -2.69 -1.23 22.19
C LEU A 221 -2.38 0.28 22.15
N GLN A 222 -1.63 0.76 23.14
CA GLN A 222 -1.21 2.15 23.20
C GLN A 222 -0.28 2.53 22.04
N ALA A 223 0.70 1.67 21.69
CA ALA A 223 1.56 1.89 20.52
C ALA A 223 0.76 1.98 19.21
N ILE A 224 -0.27 1.14 19.03
CA ILE A 224 -1.16 1.22 17.86
C ILE A 224 -1.93 2.54 17.83
N LYS A 225 -2.52 2.97 18.95
CA LYS A 225 -3.25 4.23 19.06
C LYS A 225 -2.34 5.43 18.74
N GLU A 226 -1.12 5.45 19.29
CA GLU A 226 -0.10 6.46 19.03
C GLU A 226 0.25 6.52 17.54
N ASN A 227 0.53 5.37 16.93
CA ASN A 227 0.86 5.27 15.50
C ASN A 227 -0.30 5.71 14.60
N MET A 228 -1.54 5.35 14.94
CA MET A 228 -2.72 5.79 14.21
C MET A 228 -2.94 7.30 14.31
N ALA A 229 -2.75 7.88 15.51
CA ALA A 229 -2.84 9.33 15.70
C ALA A 229 -1.76 10.05 14.88
N ALA A 230 -0.52 9.56 14.92
CA ALA A 230 0.58 10.09 14.14
C ALA A 230 0.30 10.01 12.63
N ALA A 231 -0.18 8.88 12.13
CA ALA A 231 -0.54 8.70 10.72
C ALA A 231 -1.67 9.65 10.29
N ARG A 232 -2.68 9.88 11.14
CA ARG A 232 -3.78 10.83 10.83
C ARG A 232 -3.31 12.27 10.73
N ALA A 233 -2.25 12.65 11.45
CA ALA A 233 -1.66 13.98 11.39
C ALA A 233 -0.70 14.16 10.20
N GLN A 234 -0.35 13.08 9.49
CA GLN A 234 0.50 13.17 8.30
C GLN A 234 -0.30 13.66 7.09
N GLU A 235 0.41 14.35 6.22
CA GLU A 235 -0.02 14.64 4.87
C GLU A 235 0.11 13.35 4.02
N LEU A 236 -1.00 12.63 3.85
CA LEU A 236 -1.00 11.33 3.15
C LEU A 236 -2.21 11.14 2.25
N ALA A 237 -2.04 10.28 1.25
CA ALA A 237 -3.12 9.73 0.44
C ALA A 237 -3.32 8.24 0.81
N PRO A 238 -4.31 7.91 1.67
CA PRO A 238 -4.53 6.52 2.04
C PRO A 238 -5.01 5.72 0.84
N ILE A 239 -4.48 4.51 0.70
CA ILE A 239 -4.84 3.55 -0.34
C ILE A 239 -5.04 2.17 0.26
N SER A 240 -5.76 1.29 -0.44
CA SER A 240 -5.85 -0.10 -0.02
C SER A 240 -4.53 -0.84 -0.24
N ALA A 241 -4.38 -2.00 0.42
CA ALA A 241 -3.16 -2.81 0.28
C ALA A 241 -3.03 -3.36 -1.15
N SER A 242 -4.13 -3.77 -1.78
CA SER A 242 -4.11 -4.22 -3.18
C SER A 242 -3.71 -3.11 -4.15
N ARG A 243 -4.12 -1.86 -3.88
CA ARG A 243 -3.71 -0.71 -4.67
C ARG A 243 -2.23 -0.42 -4.52
N TYR A 244 -1.67 -0.51 -3.31
CA TYR A 244 -0.22 -0.43 -3.12
C TYR A 244 0.51 -1.54 -3.88
N ALA A 245 0.00 -2.78 -3.83
CA ALA A 245 0.60 -3.90 -4.58
C ALA A 245 0.60 -3.65 -6.09
N ALA A 246 -0.50 -3.11 -6.64
CA ALA A 246 -0.57 -2.72 -8.05
C ALA A 246 0.44 -1.61 -8.40
N ILE A 247 0.59 -0.59 -7.54
CA ILE A 247 1.58 0.47 -7.72
C ILE A 247 3.01 -0.10 -7.71
N ALA A 248 3.29 -1.05 -6.81
CA ALA A 248 4.58 -1.73 -6.74
C ALA A 248 4.86 -2.55 -8.00
N ASP A 249 3.88 -3.27 -8.54
CA ASP A 249 3.99 -3.94 -9.84
C ASP A 249 4.26 -2.91 -10.97
N GLY A 250 3.54 -1.79 -10.93
CA GLY A 250 3.69 -0.65 -11.84
C GLY A 250 5.11 -0.08 -11.89
N PHE A 251 5.85 -0.11 -10.79
CA PHE A 251 7.26 0.30 -10.77
C PHE A 251 8.13 -0.57 -11.68
N TYR A 252 7.83 -1.87 -11.76
CA TYR A 252 8.63 -2.81 -12.54
C TYR A 252 8.15 -2.97 -13.98
N SER A 253 6.89 -2.66 -14.28
CA SER A 253 6.33 -2.70 -15.62
C SER A 253 6.43 -1.38 -16.38
N ALA A 254 6.54 -0.25 -15.67
CA ALA A 254 6.56 1.08 -16.27
C ALA A 254 7.67 1.24 -17.33
N ARG A 255 7.30 1.87 -18.44
CA ARG A 255 8.22 2.26 -19.51
C ARG A 255 8.30 3.77 -19.59
N ILE A 256 9.52 4.29 -19.63
CA ILE A 256 9.79 5.72 -19.79
C ILE A 256 10.54 5.87 -21.11
N THR A 257 9.88 6.52 -22.08
CA THR A 257 10.46 6.79 -23.40
C THR A 257 10.77 8.28 -23.49
N GLN A 258 12.04 8.64 -23.65
CA GLN A 258 12.41 10.03 -23.92
C GLN A 258 12.05 10.37 -25.38
N THR A 259 11.14 11.33 -25.58
CA THR A 259 10.65 11.74 -26.91
C THR A 259 11.20 13.10 -27.34
N GLY A 260 12.11 13.69 -26.56
CA GLY A 260 12.77 14.96 -26.82
C GLY A 260 13.69 15.33 -25.65
N GLU A 261 14.47 16.41 -25.77
CA GLU A 261 15.50 16.79 -24.79
C GLU A 261 14.97 16.81 -23.34
N ARG A 262 13.75 17.33 -23.15
CA ARG A 262 13.10 17.47 -21.84
C ARG A 262 11.67 16.96 -21.86
N ARG A 263 11.43 15.89 -22.63
CA ARG A 263 10.11 15.32 -22.84
C ARG A 263 10.13 13.80 -22.72
N TRP A 264 9.19 13.25 -21.97
CA TRP A 264 9.06 11.82 -21.72
C TRP A 264 7.63 11.36 -21.89
N ARG A 265 7.44 10.17 -22.43
CA ARG A 265 6.18 9.42 -22.42
C ARG A 265 6.28 8.30 -21.38
N ILE A 266 5.23 8.12 -20.58
CA ILE A 266 5.18 7.13 -19.51
C ILE A 266 4.08 6.12 -19.82
N GLU A 267 4.41 4.83 -19.90
CA GLU A 267 3.49 3.76 -20.30
C GLU A 267 3.58 2.57 -19.33
N HIS A 268 2.62 1.64 -19.41
CA HIS A 268 2.62 0.38 -18.65
C HIS A 268 2.80 0.54 -17.13
N ARG A 269 2.15 1.54 -16.52
CA ARG A 269 2.46 1.96 -15.14
C ARG A 269 1.58 1.36 -14.05
N ASP A 270 0.59 0.51 -14.36
CA ASP A 270 -0.28 -0.22 -13.41
C ASP A 270 -0.76 0.57 -12.16
N GLY A 271 -1.05 1.86 -12.31
CA GLY A 271 -1.50 2.73 -11.22
C GLY A 271 -0.40 3.56 -10.52
N LEU A 272 0.87 3.39 -10.90
CA LEU A 272 1.98 4.27 -10.55
C LEU A 272 1.85 5.62 -11.28
N ASN A 273 1.05 6.51 -10.69
CA ASN A 273 0.67 7.80 -11.26
C ASN A 273 1.52 8.97 -10.74
N THR A 274 2.74 8.72 -10.30
CA THR A 274 3.65 9.79 -9.87
C THR A 274 5.05 9.50 -10.38
N VAL A 275 5.62 10.46 -11.10
CA VAL A 275 7.00 10.41 -11.58
C VAL A 275 7.83 11.40 -10.76
N ARG A 276 8.98 10.96 -10.27
CA ARG A 276 9.92 11.78 -9.51
C ARG A 276 11.13 12.11 -10.38
N PHE A 277 11.47 13.40 -10.46
CA PHE A 277 12.71 13.89 -11.03
C PHE A 277 13.59 14.37 -9.88
N ASP A 278 14.76 13.74 -9.70
CA ASP A 278 15.72 14.12 -8.66
C ASP A 278 16.59 15.28 -9.12
N HIS A 279 17.11 16.06 -8.16
CA HIS A 279 17.91 17.27 -8.40
C HIS A 279 17.22 18.27 -9.34
N ALA A 280 15.91 18.41 -9.18
CA ALA A 280 15.04 19.11 -10.12
C ALA A 280 14.58 20.47 -9.58
N ASP A 281 15.28 21.07 -8.61
CA ASP A 281 14.92 22.34 -7.94
C ASP A 281 14.62 23.51 -8.88
N SER A 282 15.26 23.51 -10.05
CA SER A 282 15.09 24.52 -11.09
C SER A 282 14.13 24.11 -12.21
N GLU A 283 13.46 22.96 -12.09
CA GLU A 283 12.66 22.36 -13.17
C GLU A 283 11.17 22.35 -12.85
N SER A 284 10.33 22.87 -13.74
CA SER A 284 8.87 22.83 -13.59
C SER A 284 8.23 22.12 -14.78
N VAL A 285 7.04 21.58 -14.58
CA VAL A 285 6.19 21.09 -15.67
C VAL A 285 5.83 22.23 -16.62
N ASP A 286 6.00 21.98 -17.91
CA ASP A 286 5.42 22.77 -18.97
C ASP A 286 4.06 22.17 -19.32
N PHE A 287 3.00 22.72 -18.71
CA PHE A 287 1.64 22.19 -18.88
C PHE A 287 1.09 22.41 -20.28
N ALA A 288 1.58 23.42 -21.01
CA ALA A 288 1.16 23.66 -22.39
C ALA A 288 1.68 22.57 -23.35
N ASN A 289 2.79 21.93 -23.00
CA ASN A 289 3.44 20.89 -23.79
C ASN A 289 3.32 19.47 -23.21
N SER A 290 2.59 19.33 -22.09
CA SER A 290 2.35 18.05 -21.42
C SER A 290 0.92 17.56 -21.67
N ALA A 291 0.72 16.24 -21.62
CA ALA A 291 -0.58 15.60 -21.72
C ALA A 291 -0.74 14.59 -20.57
N GLY A 292 -1.94 14.54 -19.97
CA GLY A 292 -2.21 13.65 -18.83
C GLY A 292 -1.47 14.01 -17.53
N VAL A 293 -1.00 15.26 -17.39
CA VAL A 293 -0.41 15.75 -16.14
C VAL A 293 -1.47 16.50 -15.32
N VAL A 294 -1.70 16.01 -14.10
CA VAL A 294 -2.66 16.56 -13.14
C VAL A 294 -2.02 17.69 -12.34
N GLY A 295 -0.75 17.52 -11.96
CA GLY A 295 -0.08 18.52 -11.15
C GLY A 295 1.38 18.23 -10.83
N GLN A 296 1.94 19.08 -9.99
CA GLN A 296 3.34 18.98 -9.59
C GLN A 296 3.57 19.51 -8.17
N ARG A 297 4.61 19.00 -7.52
CA ARG A 297 5.10 19.54 -6.26
C ARG A 297 6.59 19.33 -6.11
N ARG A 298 7.26 20.28 -5.45
CA ARG A 298 8.64 20.13 -5.00
C ARG A 298 8.68 19.64 -3.57
N TYR A 299 9.55 18.68 -3.31
CA TYR A 299 9.82 18.20 -1.96
C TYR A 299 11.25 17.65 -1.88
N GLN A 300 12.04 18.17 -0.94
CA GLN A 300 13.42 17.74 -0.67
C GLN A 300 14.32 17.63 -1.94
N GLY A 301 14.36 18.68 -2.77
CA GLY A 301 15.20 18.71 -3.98
C GLY A 301 14.63 18.01 -5.22
N SER A 302 13.53 17.26 -5.07
CA SER A 302 12.89 16.53 -6.18
C SER A 302 11.60 17.19 -6.63
N LEU A 303 11.30 17.05 -7.93
CA LEU A 303 10.02 17.39 -8.53
C LEU A 303 9.18 16.13 -8.67
N TYR A 304 8.01 16.12 -8.03
CA TYR A 304 7.00 15.08 -8.15
C TYR A 304 5.95 15.55 -9.15
N VAL A 305 5.70 14.77 -10.18
CA VAL A 305 4.70 15.04 -11.23
C VAL A 305 3.58 14.02 -11.09
N ALA A 306 2.38 14.50 -10.80
CA ALA A 306 1.18 13.68 -10.67
C ALA A 306 0.53 13.49 -12.05
N LEU A 307 0.27 12.24 -12.42
CA LEU A 307 -0.31 11.83 -13.69
C LEU A 307 -1.79 11.48 -13.52
N ASP A 308 -2.57 11.72 -14.56
CA ASP A 308 -3.97 11.31 -14.61
C ASP A 308 -4.04 9.79 -14.73
N SER A 309 -4.70 9.13 -13.78
CA SER A 309 -4.83 7.67 -13.82
C SER A 309 -5.67 7.16 -15.01
N ALA A 310 -6.47 8.02 -15.64
CA ALA A 310 -7.26 7.68 -16.82
C ALA A 310 -6.48 7.79 -18.14
N GLU A 311 -5.37 8.53 -18.18
CA GLU A 311 -4.54 8.67 -19.38
C GLU A 311 -3.58 7.48 -19.47
N THR A 312 -3.57 6.69 -20.55
CA THR A 312 -2.74 5.48 -20.62
C THR A 312 -1.27 5.77 -20.93
N ALA A 313 -0.98 6.85 -21.67
CA ALA A 313 0.36 7.20 -22.13
C ALA A 313 0.67 8.70 -21.93
N PRO A 314 0.65 9.22 -20.68
CA PRO A 314 0.89 10.62 -20.42
C PRO A 314 2.27 11.07 -20.91
N ALA A 315 2.33 12.31 -21.38
CA ALA A 315 3.55 12.96 -21.85
C ALA A 315 3.91 14.10 -20.89
N ILE A 316 5.10 14.03 -20.32
CA ILE A 316 5.66 15.05 -19.42
C ILE A 316 6.66 15.89 -20.21
N ALA A 317 6.46 17.20 -20.24
CA ALA A 317 7.46 18.16 -20.69
C ALA A 317 7.92 19.03 -19.51
N LEU A 318 9.23 19.27 -19.40
CA LEU A 318 9.79 20.11 -18.35
C LEU A 318 10.45 21.37 -18.92
N VAL A 319 10.33 22.49 -18.21
CA VAL A 319 10.99 23.76 -18.50
C VAL A 319 11.79 24.24 -17.30
N ARG A 320 12.91 24.94 -17.55
CA ARG A 320 13.67 25.60 -16.48
C ARG A 320 12.91 26.81 -15.94
N GLY A 321 12.84 26.91 -14.63
CA GLY A 321 12.18 28.00 -13.91
C GLY A 321 11.36 27.50 -12.73
N ARG A 322 11.11 28.37 -11.76
CA ARG A 322 10.32 28.05 -10.55
C ARG A 322 8.80 28.13 -10.75
N GLY A 323 8.34 28.70 -11.86
CA GLY A 323 6.92 28.82 -12.20
C GLY A 323 6.57 27.93 -13.41
N PRO A 324 5.45 27.18 -13.35
CA PRO A 324 5.01 26.40 -14.49
C PRO A 324 4.57 27.32 -15.64
N LYS A 325 4.88 26.90 -16.87
CA LYS A 325 4.31 27.53 -18.06
C LYS A 325 2.95 26.90 -18.35
N GLY A 326 1.96 27.74 -18.65
CA GLY A 326 0.64 27.29 -19.10
C GLY A 326 -0.57 27.81 -18.32
N GLY A 327 -0.42 28.60 -17.25
CA GLY A 327 -1.51 29.38 -16.62
C GLY A 327 -2.70 28.60 -16.02
N TRP A 328 -2.83 27.30 -16.28
CA TRP A 328 -3.90 26.46 -15.76
C TRP A 328 -3.67 26.12 -14.30
N PRO A 329 -4.74 26.10 -13.47
CA PRO A 329 -4.65 25.52 -12.15
C PRO A 329 -4.21 24.05 -12.22
N TYR A 330 -3.43 23.62 -11.22
CA TYR A 330 -2.88 22.28 -11.16
C TYR A 330 -2.79 21.78 -9.72
N LEU A 331 -2.79 20.46 -9.56
CA LEU A 331 -2.76 19.83 -8.25
C LEU A 331 -1.38 19.98 -7.59
N ILE A 332 -1.32 20.44 -6.34
CA ILE A 332 -0.11 20.39 -5.53
C ILE A 332 -0.09 19.11 -4.70
N GLN A 333 -1.22 18.83 -4.04
CA GLN A 333 -1.40 17.63 -3.24
C GLN A 333 -2.89 17.32 -3.05
N SER A 334 -3.19 16.05 -2.83
CA SER A 334 -4.54 15.62 -2.48
C SER A 334 -4.48 14.36 -1.64
N ARG A 335 -5.33 14.32 -0.63
CA ARG A 335 -5.59 13.12 0.17
C ARG A 335 -6.32 12.04 -0.63
N TRP A 336 -7.04 12.41 -1.68
CA TRP A 336 -7.70 11.50 -2.61
C TRP A 336 -6.95 11.41 -3.94
N GLN A 337 -7.02 10.25 -4.58
CA GLN A 337 -6.48 10.07 -5.93
C GLN A 337 -7.37 10.82 -6.93
N VAL A 338 -6.74 11.64 -7.78
CA VAL A 338 -7.41 12.45 -8.82
C VAL A 338 -7.27 11.75 -10.19
N SER A 339 -8.33 11.84 -11.00
CA SER A 339 -8.40 11.23 -12.32
C SER A 339 -9.37 11.97 -13.24
N LYS A 340 -9.30 11.71 -14.55
CA LYS A 340 -10.19 12.27 -15.58
C LYS A 340 -10.26 13.81 -15.54
N LEU A 341 -9.11 14.45 -15.36
CA LEU A 341 -8.99 15.89 -15.29
C LEU A 341 -9.29 16.52 -16.66
N ARG A 342 -10.28 17.41 -16.68
CA ARG A 342 -10.70 18.22 -17.82
C ARG A 342 -10.49 19.69 -17.47
N ARG A 343 -9.91 20.45 -18.40
CA ARG A 343 -9.63 21.88 -18.24
C ARG A 343 -10.38 22.65 -19.30
N GLU A 344 -11.09 23.69 -18.88
CA GLU A 344 -11.82 24.64 -19.72
C GLU A 344 -11.44 26.06 -19.27
N PRO A 345 -11.52 27.09 -20.12
CA PRO A 345 -11.25 28.46 -19.69
C PRO A 345 -12.06 28.85 -18.45
N GLY A 346 -11.36 29.13 -17.34
CA GLY A 346 -11.98 29.49 -16.04
C GLY A 346 -12.60 28.33 -15.25
N SER A 347 -12.48 27.07 -15.69
CA SER A 347 -13.07 25.91 -15.04
C SER A 347 -12.20 24.65 -15.16
N LEU A 348 -12.23 23.80 -14.14
CA LEU A 348 -11.66 22.46 -14.22
C LEU A 348 -12.58 21.45 -13.54
N ALA A 349 -12.66 20.25 -14.11
CA ALA A 349 -13.48 19.15 -13.60
C ALA A 349 -12.65 17.86 -13.53
N PHE A 350 -12.82 17.06 -12.48
CA PHE A 350 -12.10 15.81 -12.28
C PHE A 350 -12.88 14.85 -11.39
N GLU A 351 -12.54 13.56 -11.44
CA GLU A 351 -12.98 12.58 -10.45
C GLU A 351 -11.92 12.43 -9.35
N ALA A 352 -12.37 12.29 -8.11
CA ALA A 352 -11.50 12.02 -6.97
C ALA A 352 -12.07 10.92 -6.05
N GLN A 353 -11.19 10.06 -5.54
CA GLN A 353 -11.53 8.93 -4.66
C GLN A 353 -10.47 8.69 -3.59
N GLY A 354 -10.87 8.41 -2.35
CA GLY A 354 -9.97 8.07 -1.27
C GLY A 354 -10.67 7.85 0.08
N PHE A 355 -9.91 7.90 1.18
CA PHE A 355 -10.44 7.60 2.52
C PHE A 355 -10.42 8.82 3.43
N GLY A 356 -11.50 8.99 4.21
CA GLY A 356 -11.71 10.15 5.05
C GLY A 356 -12.06 11.40 4.23
N LEU A 357 -11.93 12.58 4.83
CA LEU A 357 -12.22 13.85 4.17
C LEU A 357 -11.30 14.10 2.98
N GLY A 358 -11.81 14.74 1.93
CA GLY A 358 -11.07 14.99 0.69
C GLY A 358 -10.32 16.31 0.72
N GLU A 359 -9.29 16.40 1.55
CA GLU A 359 -8.40 17.56 1.63
C GLU A 359 -7.54 17.66 0.37
N MET A 360 -7.56 18.83 -0.29
CA MET A 360 -6.86 19.07 -1.54
C MET A 360 -6.27 20.48 -1.57
N GLU A 361 -5.07 20.58 -2.12
CA GLU A 361 -4.40 21.84 -2.39
C GLU A 361 -4.09 21.96 -3.88
N TRP A 362 -4.57 23.04 -4.49
CA TRP A 362 -4.37 23.35 -5.89
C TRP A 362 -3.61 24.66 -6.03
N GLN A 363 -2.69 24.72 -6.99
CA GLN A 363 -2.16 25.99 -7.45
C GLN A 363 -3.22 26.58 -8.38
N ALA A 364 -3.65 27.79 -8.09
CA ALA A 364 -4.67 28.54 -8.79
C ALA A 364 -4.17 29.97 -9.05
N VAL A 365 -5.04 30.82 -9.60
CA VAL A 365 -4.73 32.24 -9.81
C VAL A 365 -4.78 32.98 -8.47
N PRO A 366 -3.70 33.66 -8.04
CA PRO A 366 -3.67 34.36 -6.76
C PRO A 366 -4.82 35.35 -6.56
N GLY A 367 -5.38 35.37 -5.34
CA GLY A 367 -6.46 36.27 -4.95
C GLY A 367 -7.82 36.00 -5.62
N ARG A 368 -7.93 34.97 -6.46
CA ARG A 368 -9.22 34.60 -7.10
C ARG A 368 -10.07 33.74 -6.18
N ARG A 369 -11.38 33.95 -6.29
CA ARG A 369 -12.39 33.13 -5.62
C ARG A 369 -12.82 32.00 -6.55
N TYR A 370 -12.90 30.79 -6.02
CA TYR A 370 -13.34 29.61 -6.75
C TYR A 370 -14.62 29.06 -6.13
N GLU A 371 -15.58 28.74 -6.99
CA GLU A 371 -16.72 27.90 -6.68
C GLU A 371 -16.30 26.43 -6.82
N ILE A 372 -16.47 25.66 -5.75
CA ILE A 372 -16.15 24.24 -5.68
C ILE A 372 -17.47 23.49 -5.60
N GLN A 373 -17.75 22.65 -6.60
CA GLN A 373 -18.88 21.73 -6.60
C GLN A 373 -18.37 20.31 -6.45
N VAL A 374 -18.98 19.52 -5.57
CA VAL A 374 -18.66 18.10 -5.39
C VAL A 374 -19.95 17.31 -5.49
N SER A 375 -20.00 16.36 -6.41
CA SER A 375 -21.11 15.42 -6.62
C SER A 375 -20.65 13.98 -6.40
N GLY A 376 -21.45 13.21 -5.67
CA GLY A 376 -21.22 11.77 -5.43
C GLY A 376 -22.33 10.92 -6.05
N ARG A 377 -22.06 9.62 -6.24
CA ARG A 377 -22.99 8.67 -6.89
C ARG A 377 -24.35 8.52 -6.18
N ASN A 378 -24.43 8.81 -4.89
CA ASN A 378 -25.66 8.66 -4.09
C ASN A 378 -26.54 9.92 -4.08
N GLY A 379 -26.43 10.77 -5.11
CA GLY A 379 -27.10 12.08 -5.13
C GLY A 379 -26.52 13.09 -4.14
N PHE A 380 -25.42 12.76 -3.48
CA PHE A 380 -24.69 13.71 -2.63
C PHE A 380 -24.21 14.86 -3.50
N TRP A 381 -24.48 16.09 -3.05
CA TRP A 381 -24.02 17.30 -3.72
C TRP A 381 -23.69 18.36 -2.69
N GLN A 382 -22.60 19.08 -2.91
CA GLN A 382 -22.23 20.26 -2.14
C GLN A 382 -21.65 21.33 -3.06
N LYS A 383 -21.82 22.58 -2.65
CA LYS A 383 -21.21 23.75 -3.26
C LYS A 383 -20.61 24.63 -2.18
N ARG A 384 -19.35 25.02 -2.38
CA ARG A 384 -18.60 25.90 -1.46
C ARG A 384 -17.78 26.91 -2.25
N TYR A 385 -17.25 27.90 -1.54
CA TYR A 385 -16.31 28.85 -2.10
C TYR A 385 -15.02 28.81 -1.30
N ALA A 386 -13.89 28.89 -1.99
CA ALA A 386 -12.59 29.09 -1.38
C ALA A 386 -11.83 30.18 -2.15
N MET A 387 -10.95 30.87 -1.44
CA MET A 387 -10.12 31.92 -2.02
C MET A 387 -8.70 31.40 -2.14
N ALA A 388 -8.10 31.56 -3.32
CA ALA A 388 -6.68 31.32 -3.48
C ALA A 388 -5.91 32.42 -2.74
N ASP A 389 -4.91 32.04 -1.95
CA ASP A 389 -4.10 33.00 -1.22
C ASP A 389 -3.22 33.87 -2.16
N ARG A 390 -2.37 34.71 -1.57
CA ARG A 390 -1.44 35.58 -2.30
C ARG A 390 -0.44 34.83 -3.18
N ASP A 391 -0.15 33.58 -2.83
CA ASP A 391 0.77 32.69 -3.52
C ASP A 391 0.01 31.76 -4.50
N GLY A 392 -1.33 31.94 -4.60
CA GLY A 392 -2.22 31.16 -5.46
C GLY A 392 -2.56 29.79 -4.91
N ARG A 393 -2.36 29.52 -3.61
CA ARG A 393 -2.75 28.24 -2.99
C ARG A 393 -4.24 28.26 -2.71
N LEU A 394 -4.96 27.35 -3.34
CA LEU A 394 -6.37 27.08 -3.13
C LEU A 394 -6.51 25.79 -2.32
N LEU A 395 -6.79 25.93 -1.03
CA LEU A 395 -7.07 24.83 -0.12
C LEU A 395 -8.58 24.64 0.02
N PHE A 396 -9.05 23.40 -0.09
CA PHE A 396 -10.43 23.04 0.24
C PHE A 396 -10.54 21.58 0.69
N THR A 397 -11.67 21.28 1.31
CA THR A 397 -12.01 19.93 1.77
C THR A 397 -13.33 19.50 1.15
N ALA A 398 -13.34 18.39 0.43
CA ALA A 398 -14.57 17.72 0.04
C ALA A 398 -15.14 16.99 1.28
N GLU A 399 -16.25 17.51 1.82
CA GLU A 399 -16.95 16.95 3.00
C GLU A 399 -17.78 15.69 2.69
N THR A 400 -17.19 14.77 1.93
CA THR A 400 -17.69 13.40 1.79
C THR A 400 -16.55 12.44 2.12
N ALA A 401 -16.84 11.18 2.39
CA ALA A 401 -15.82 10.14 2.56
C ALA A 401 -15.79 9.31 1.28
N ALA A 402 -15.13 9.81 0.23
CA ALA A 402 -15.26 9.29 -1.13
C ALA A 402 -14.55 7.94 -1.35
N MET A 403 -15.07 6.87 -0.74
CA MET A 403 -14.71 5.48 -1.05
C MET A 403 -15.19 5.09 -2.46
N GLU A 404 -16.21 5.78 -2.98
CA GLU A 404 -16.60 5.80 -4.38
C GLU A 404 -16.12 7.10 -5.03
N PRO A 405 -15.83 7.12 -6.34
CA PRO A 405 -15.43 8.34 -7.04
C PRO A 405 -16.49 9.44 -6.91
N ALA A 406 -16.05 10.62 -6.51
CA ALA A 406 -16.82 11.87 -6.55
C ALA A 406 -16.34 12.73 -7.72
N GLU A 407 -17.26 13.38 -8.42
CA GLU A 407 -16.91 14.39 -9.43
C GLU A 407 -16.79 15.76 -8.75
N ILE A 408 -15.71 16.46 -9.05
CA ILE A 408 -15.38 17.77 -8.47
C ILE A 408 -15.18 18.75 -9.62
N THR A 409 -15.81 19.91 -9.52
CA THR A 409 -15.62 21.03 -10.44
C THR A 409 -15.15 22.26 -9.67
N LEU A 410 -14.05 22.89 -10.11
CA LEU A 410 -13.59 24.20 -9.64
C LEU A 410 -13.86 25.22 -10.74
N ARG A 411 -14.67 26.24 -10.47
CA ARG A 411 -14.94 27.34 -11.39
C ARG A 411 -14.43 28.63 -10.78
N GLU A 412 -13.66 29.41 -11.53
CA GLU A 412 -13.35 30.78 -11.13
C GLU A 412 -14.67 31.55 -11.04
N ALA A 413 -15.01 32.00 -9.83
CA ALA A 413 -16.12 32.90 -9.66
C ALA A 413 -15.65 34.26 -10.18
N GLY A 414 -16.32 34.80 -11.20
CA GLY A 414 -16.11 36.20 -11.59
C GLY A 414 -16.21 37.09 -10.35
N LEU A 415 -15.51 38.22 -10.35
CA LEU A 415 -15.77 39.30 -9.40
C LEU A 415 -17.22 39.75 -9.62
N GLY A 416 -18.16 39.09 -8.94
CA GLY A 416 -19.57 39.44 -8.96
C GLY A 416 -19.71 40.84 -8.38
N GLN A 417 -20.39 41.67 -9.17
CA GLN A 417 -20.86 43.03 -8.86
C GLN A 417 -21.48 43.16 -7.47
#